data_AF-A0A9N9D3G6-F1
#
_entry.id   AF-A0A9N9D3G6-F1
#
_cell.length_a   1.000
_cell.length_b   1.000
_cell.length_c   1.000
_cell.angle_alpha   90.00
_cell.angle_beta   90.00
_cell.angle_gamma   90.00
#
_symmetry.space_group_name_H-M   'P 1'
#
loop_
_entity.id
_entity.type
_entity.pdbx_description
1 polymer ?
#
loop_
_entity_poly.entity_id
_entity_poly.type
_entity_poly.pdbx_seq_one_letter_code
_entity_poly.pdbx_strand_id
1 'polypeptide(L)' 'NIEEIGKGGFSVVYKTSYETSFGVDEEVAIKIIKDSHKNKQHFLNEVIYFYV' A
#
# COMPACT_ATOMS: atom_id res chain seq x y z
N ASN A 1 -4.17 14.37 3.68
CA ASN A 1 -3.03 14.32 4.63
C ASN A 1 -2.37 12.96 4.45
N ILE A 2 -1.06 12.89 4.22
CA ILE A 2 -0.34 11.61 4.04
C ILE A 2 0.60 11.44 5.23
N GLU A 3 0.44 10.36 5.98
CA GLU A 3 1.21 10.06 7.19
C GLU A 3 1.96 8.74 7.03
N GLU A 4 3.26 8.69 7.31
CA GLU A 4 3.99 7.42 7.38
C GLU A 4 3.59 6.67 8.66
N ILE A 5 3.06 5.45 8.50
CA ILE A 5 2.60 4.62 9.62
C ILE A 5 3.42 3.33 9.79
N GLY A 6 4.34 3.05 8.87
CA GLY A 6 5.23 1.91 9.00
C GLY A 6 6.35 1.89 7.96
N LYS A 7 7.56 1.49 8.38
CA LYS A 7 8.74 1.40 7.51
C LYS A 7 9.47 0.09 7.74
N GLY A 8 9.48 -0.74 6.70
CA GLY A 8 10.21 -2.01 6.67
C GLY A 8 11.45 -1.96 5.78
N GLY A 9 12.18 -3.08 5.73
CA GLY A 9 13.33 -3.24 4.82
C GLY A 9 12.95 -3.13 3.33
N PHE A 10 11.73 -3.54 2.98
CA PHE A 10 11.28 -3.66 1.59
C PHE A 10 10.21 -2.65 1.18
N SER A 11 9.56 -1.96 2.13
CA SER A 11 8.46 -1.04 1.82
C SER A 11 8.30 0.05 2.89
N VAL A 12 7.50 1.06 2.56
CA VAL A 12 6.95 2.05 3.50
C VAL A 12 5.44 2.06 3.35
N VAL A 13 4.71 2.14 4.45
CA VAL A 13 3.25 2.18 4.49
C VAL A 13 2.81 3.56 4.95
N TYR A 14 1.88 4.14 4.20
CA TYR A 14 1.32 5.45 4.47
C TYR A 14 -0.18 5.34 4.74
N LYS A 15 -0.67 6.14 5.67
CA LYS A 15 -2.07 6.41 5.92
C LYS A 15 -2.50 7.64 5.13
N THR A 16 -3.60 7.57 4.40
CA THR A 16 -4.14 8.70 3.63
C THR A 16 -5.65 8.55 3.42
N SER A 17 -6.28 9.60 2.91
CA SER A 17 -7.65 9.55 2.39
C SER A 17 -7.62 9.28 0.88
N TYR A 18 -8.57 8.48 0.39
CA TYR A 18 -8.83 8.24 -1.03
C TYR A 18 -10.27 8.66 -1.34
N GLU A 19 -10.42 9.57 -2.31
CA GLU A 19 -11.74 10.00 -2.77
C GLU A 19 -12.37 8.89 -3.60
N THR A 20 -13.50 8.39 -3.13
CA THR A 20 -14.28 7.38 -3.85
C THR A 20 -15.11 8.03 -4.97
N SER A 21 -15.60 7.21 -5.90
CA SER A 21 -16.52 7.65 -6.96
C SER A 21 -17.82 8.27 -6.46
N PHE A 22 -18.13 8.13 -5.16
CA PHE A 22 -19.31 8.69 -4.52
C PHE A 22 -19.04 10.03 -3.83
N GLY A 23 -17.82 10.59 -3.97
CA GLY A 23 -17.43 11.84 -3.31
C GLY A 23 -17.24 11.71 -1.80
N VAL A 24 -17.09 10.48 -1.29
CA VAL A 24 -16.79 10.19 0.10
C VAL A 24 -15.31 9.84 0.21
N ASP A 25 -14.63 10.46 1.16
CA ASP A 25 -13.24 10.13 1.49
C ASP A 25 -13.20 8.88 2.37
N GLU A 26 -12.47 7.86 1.92
CA GLU A 26 -12.19 6.68 2.71
C GLU A 26 -10.74 6.71 3.21
N GLU A 27 -10.55 6.32 4.47
CA GLU A 27 -9.23 6.17 5.05
C GLU A 27 -8.59 4.86 4.57
N VAL A 28 -7.42 4.96 3.94
CA VAL A 28 -6.72 3.83 3.33
C VAL A 28 -5.26 3.77 3.76
N ALA A 29 -4.69 2.56 3.73
CA ALA A 29 -3.26 2.32 3.86
C ALA A 29 -2.64 2.02 2.49
N ILE A 30 -1.62 2.79 2.10
CA ILE A 30 -0.88 2.60 0.85
C ILE A 30 0.51 2.07 1.16
N LYS A 31 0.83 0.88 0.65
CA LYS A 31 2.16 0.26 0.77
C LYS A 31 2.99 0.53 -0.50
N ILE A 32 4.09 1.26 -0.35
CA ILE A 32 5.04 1.58 -1.43
C ILE A 32 6.28 0.69 -1.28
N ILE A 33 6.60 -0.07 -2.33
CA ILE A 33 7.76 -0.99 -2.33
C ILE A 33 9.02 -0.22 -2.71
N LYS A 34 10.11 -0.52 -1.98
CA LYS A 34 11.47 -0.07 -2.31
C LYS A 34 12.06 -1.00 -3.37
N ASP A 35 12.66 -0.41 -4.39
CA ASP A 35 13.44 -1.10 -5.43
C ASP A 35 12.63 -2.20 -6.17
N SER A 36 11.85 -1.74 -7.14
CA SER A 36 10.73 -2.49 -7.75
C SER A 36 11.13 -3.79 -8.45
N HIS A 37 12.39 -4.01 -8.81
CA HIS A 37 12.77 -5.20 -9.60
C HIS A 37 12.99 -6.46 -8.76
N LYS A 38 13.51 -6.35 -7.52
CA LYS A 38 13.80 -7.53 -6.67
C LYS A 38 12.58 -7.99 -5.86
N ASN A 39 11.69 -7.06 -5.51
CA ASN A 39 10.61 -7.30 -4.55
C ASN A 39 9.22 -7.43 -5.21
N LYS A 40 9.11 -7.23 -6.54
CA LYS A 40 7.82 -7.24 -7.24
C LYS A 40 7.10 -8.57 -7.13
N GLN A 41 7.77 -9.70 -7.35
CA GLN A 41 7.09 -11.00 -7.31
C GLN A 41 6.57 -11.33 -5.90
N HIS A 42 7.36 -11.05 -4.86
CA HIS A 42 6.94 -11.23 -3.47
C HIS A 42 5.71 -10.37 -3.14
N PHE A 43 5.69 -9.12 -3.60
CA PHE A 43 4.53 -8.25 -3.41
C PHE A 43 3.30 -8.71 -4.20
N LEU A 44 3.47 -9.12 -5.45
CA LEU A 44 2.35 -9.66 -6.24
C LEU A 44 1.77 -10.93 -5.61
N ASN A 45 2.62 -11.80 -5.07
CA ASN A 45 2.17 -12.97 -4.33
C ASN A 45 1.37 -12.57 -3.09
N GLU A 46 1.83 -11.58 -2.31
CA GLU A 46 1.09 -11.06 -1.14
C GLU A 46 -0.32 -10.58 -1.55
N VAL A 47 -0.44 -9.85 -2.66
CA VAL A 47 -1.74 -9.41 -3.17
C VAL A 47 -2.62 -10.60 -3.57
N ILE A 48 -2.08 -11.58 -4.29
CA ILE A 48 -2.85 -12.75 -4.74
C ILE A 48 -3.35 -13.58 -3.55
N TYR A 49 -2.51 -13.79 -2.53
CA TYR A 49 -2.87 -14.59 -1.35
C TYR A 49 -3.77 -13.85 -0.35
N PHE A 50 -3.88 -12.52 -0.41
CA PHE A 50 -4.81 -11.75 0.42
C PHE A 50 -6.27 -11.88 0.00
N TYR A 51 -6.55 -12.41 -1.21
CA TYR A 51 -7.90 -12.55 -1.79
C TYR A 51 -8.49 -13.97 -1.69
N VAL A 52 -7.98 -14.83 -0.79
CA VAL A 52 -8.52 -16.19 -0.55
C VAL A 52 -9.30 -16.26 0.75
#